data_AF-R7WKZ3-F1
#
_entry.id   AF-R7WKZ3-F1
#
_cell.length_a   1.000
_cell.length_b   1.000
_cell.length_c   1.000
_cell.angle_alpha   90.00
_cell.angle_beta   90.00
_cell.angle_gamma   90.00
#
_symmetry.space_group_name_H-M   'P 1'
#
loop_
_entity.id
_entity.type
_entity.pdbx_description
1 polymer ?
#
loop_
_entity_poly.entity_id
_entity_poly.type
_entity_poly.pdbx_seq_one_letter_code
_entity_poly.pdbx_strand_id
1 'polypeptide(L)'
;MRRRLAFLVDWLLHIGVFFGLLIGLLPAHLATKTLFGIALLAWIAVSFLHRVVVQSIWRTTLGKRLFDLEMVRPDDGGRPDFKFLATWWGIGLVAAITSFSGPKPIVGEVMRRYPRFPCAVRTRDIKSRARALGLDG
;
A
#
# COMPACT_ATOMS: atom_id res chain seq x y z
N MET A 1 -9.19 -5.30 13.32
CA MET A 1 -7.95 -6.10 13.36
C MET A 1 -7.42 -6.48 11.97
N ARG A 2 -8.20 -7.15 11.10
CA ARG A 2 -7.76 -7.66 9.78
C ARG A 2 -7.02 -6.65 8.89
N ARG A 3 -7.52 -5.41 8.76
CA ARG A 3 -6.86 -4.35 7.97
C ARG A 3 -5.44 -4.03 8.44
N ARG A 4 -5.20 -4.06 9.76
CA ARG A 4 -3.87 -3.80 10.35
C ARG A 4 -2.91 -4.97 10.07
N LEU A 5 -3.39 -6.21 10.17
CA LEU A 5 -2.60 -7.40 9.85
C LEU A 5 -2.26 -7.47 8.36
N ALA A 6 -3.22 -7.19 7.48
CA ALA A 6 -2.98 -7.10 6.03
C ALA A 6 -1.90 -6.04 5.71
N PHE A 7 -1.99 -4.88 6.35
CA PHE A 7 -0.98 -3.83 6.22
C PHE A 7 0.40 -4.29 6.73
N LEU A 8 0.44 -4.99 7.87
CA LEU A 8 1.68 -5.50 8.45
C LEU A 8 2.34 -6.53 7.52
N VAL A 9 1.57 -7.45 6.93
CA VAL A 9 2.09 -8.42 5.95
C VAL A 9 2.66 -7.70 4.72
N ASP A 10 1.92 -6.75 4.15
CA ASP A 10 2.41 -5.94 3.03
C ASP A 10 3.71 -5.19 3.39
N TRP A 11 3.81 -4.70 4.63
CA TRP A 11 4.97 -3.97 5.12
C TRP A 11 6.20 -4.87 5.32
N LEU A 12 6.01 -6.04 5.92
CA LEU A 12 7.07 -7.05 6.08
C LEU A 12 7.60 -7.52 4.73
N LEU A 13 6.72 -7.71 3.74
CA LEU A 13 7.15 -8.08 2.38
C LEU A 13 8.09 -7.03 1.78
N HIS A 14 7.77 -5.74 1.91
CA HIS A 14 8.64 -4.68 1.40
C HIS A 14 9.97 -4.63 2.18
N ILE A 15 9.92 -4.72 3.52
CA ILE A 15 11.13 -4.79 4.35
C ILE A 15 12.02 -5.97 3.96
N GLY A 16 11.43 -7.11 3.63
CA GLY A 16 12.15 -8.27 3.12
C GLY A 16 12.96 -7.94 1.87
N VAL A 17 12.41 -7.15 0.93
CA VAL A 17 13.15 -6.69 -0.27
C VAL A 17 14.32 -5.80 0.11
N PHE A 18 14.13 -4.87 1.05
CA PHE A 18 15.20 -3.95 1.47
C PHE A 18 16.37 -4.72 2.10
N PHE A 19 16.11 -5.57 3.10
CA PHE A 19 17.16 -6.36 3.73
C PHE A 19 17.73 -7.45 2.82
N GLY A 20 16.89 -8.06 1.97
CA GLY A 20 17.33 -9.04 0.99
C GLY A 20 18.35 -8.46 0.01
N LEU A 21 18.13 -7.23 -0.47
CA LEU A 21 19.11 -6.53 -1.31
C LEU A 21 20.35 -6.09 -0.54
N LEU A 22 20.19 -5.59 0.70
CA LEU A 22 21.34 -5.22 1.52
C LEU A 22 22.28 -6.41 1.73
N ILE A 23 21.73 -7.57 2.07
CA ILE A 23 22.50 -8.80 2.34
C ILE A 23 23.03 -9.40 1.04
N GLY A 24 22.19 -9.51 0.01
CA GLY A 24 22.54 -10.13 -1.26
C GLY A 24 23.61 -9.39 -2.05
N LEU A 25 23.73 -8.07 -1.85
CA LEU A 25 24.75 -7.25 -2.51
C LEU A 25 25.99 -7.00 -1.65
N LEU A 26 26.10 -7.55 -0.43
CA LEU A 26 27.33 -7.46 0.37
C LEU A 26 28.58 -7.94 -0.39
N PRO A 27 28.53 -9.04 -1.17
CA PRO A 27 29.70 -9.52 -1.91
C PRO A 27 30.17 -8.58 -3.03
N ALA A 28 29.34 -7.61 -3.43
CA ALA A 28 29.67 -6.70 -4.52
C ALA A 28 30.66 -5.58 -4.12
N HIS A 29 31.09 -5.54 -2.85
CA HIS A 29 32.05 -4.55 -2.31
C HIS A 29 31.68 -3.08 -2.61
N LEU A 30 30.39 -2.80 -2.78
CA LEU A 30 29.89 -1.45 -3.01
C LEU A 30 30.06 -0.60 -1.75
N ALA A 31 30.31 0.69 -1.93
CA ALA A 31 30.29 1.63 -0.81
C ALA A 31 28.93 1.56 -0.08
N THR A 32 28.95 1.58 1.26
CA THR A 32 27.75 1.42 2.11
C THR A 32 26.61 2.37 1.71
N LYS A 33 26.94 3.62 1.36
CA LYS A 33 25.97 4.62 0.90
C LYS A 33 25.27 4.20 -0.39
N THR A 34 26.02 3.65 -1.35
CA THR A 34 25.49 3.15 -2.62
C THR A 34 24.58 1.95 -2.39
N LEU A 35 25.02 1.01 -1.55
CA LEU A 35 24.27 -0.21 -1.22
C LEU A 35 22.93 0.13 -0.54
N PHE A 36 22.96 1.04 0.43
CA PHE A 36 21.76 1.57 1.08
C PHE A 36 20.84 2.30 0.09
N GLY A 37 21.41 3.15 -0.78
CA GLY A 37 20.66 3.87 -1.81
C GLY A 37 19.91 2.94 -2.77
N ILE A 38 20.58 1.87 -3.25
CA ILE A 38 19.96 0.85 -4.11
C ILE A 38 18.83 0.14 -3.37
N ALA A 39 19.07 -0.32 -2.14
CA ALA A 39 18.06 -1.01 -1.35
C ALA A 39 16.83 -0.13 -1.08
N LEU A 40 17.06 1.15 -0.77
CA LEU A 40 15.98 2.13 -0.53
C LEU A 40 15.17 2.38 -1.81
N LEU A 41 15.82 2.63 -2.94
CA LEU A 41 15.14 2.84 -4.22
C LEU A 41 14.33 1.62 -4.64
N ALA A 42 14.88 0.41 -4.47
CA ALA A 42 14.17 -0.82 -4.76
C ALA A 42 12.96 -1.02 -3.82
N TRP A 43 13.11 -0.73 -2.53
CA TRP A 43 12.00 -0.76 -1.57
C TRP A 43 10.86 0.19 -1.97
N ILE A 44 11.19 1.42 -2.38
CA ILE A 44 10.21 2.41 -2.87
C ILE A 44 9.54 1.90 -4.15
N ALA A 45 10.32 1.41 -5.12
CA ALA A 45 9.83 0.92 -6.39
C ALA A 45 8.88 -0.28 -6.23
N VAL A 46 9.26 -1.27 -5.40
CA VAL A 46 8.40 -2.42 -5.09
C VAL A 46 7.14 -1.97 -4.35
N SER A 47 7.25 -1.05 -3.39
CA SER A 47 6.08 -0.49 -2.70
C SER A 47 5.11 0.17 -3.67
N PHE A 48 5.60 0.94 -4.64
CA PHE A 48 4.79 1.55 -5.69
C PHE A 48 4.15 0.49 -6.58
N LEU A 49 4.94 -0.45 -7.12
CA LEU A 49 4.45 -1.52 -7.98
C LEU A 49 3.35 -2.33 -7.27
N HIS A 50 3.59 -2.72 -6.03
CA HIS A 50 2.66 -3.53 -5.26
C HIS A 50 1.37 -2.78 -4.88
N ARG A 51 1.46 -1.50 -4.46
CA ARG A 51 0.30 -0.75 -3.95
C ARG A 51 -0.45 0.05 -5.02
N VAL A 52 0.18 0.31 -6.16
CA VAL A 52 -0.40 1.11 -7.25
C VAL A 52 -0.70 0.23 -8.44
N VAL A 53 0.29 -0.49 -8.98
CA VAL A 53 0.11 -1.29 -10.20
C VAL A 53 -0.67 -2.57 -9.90
N VAL A 54 -0.13 -3.45 -9.07
CA VAL A 54 -0.77 -4.72 -8.66
C VAL A 54 -2.17 -4.45 -8.08
N GLN A 55 -2.29 -3.46 -7.20
CA GLN A 55 -3.57 -3.15 -6.56
C GLN A 55 -4.59 -2.48 -7.50
N SER A 56 -4.17 -1.78 -8.57
CA SER A 56 -5.13 -1.25 -9.56
C SER A 56 -5.71 -2.35 -10.45
N ILE A 57 -4.90 -3.38 -10.76
CA ILE A 57 -5.33 -4.52 -11.59
C ILE A 57 -6.26 -5.44 -10.77
N TRP A 58 -5.77 -5.90 -9.62
CA TRP A 58 -6.45 -6.93 -8.82
C TRP A 58 -7.30 -6.40 -7.68
N ARG A 59 -7.35 -5.08 -7.47
CA ARG A 59 -8.04 -4.43 -6.33
C ARG A 59 -7.53 -4.88 -4.97
N THR A 60 -6.41 -5.59 -4.90
CA THR A 60 -5.89 -6.16 -3.66
C THR A 60 -4.36 -6.23 -3.70
N THR A 61 -3.78 -6.43 -2.53
CA THR A 61 -2.35 -6.71 -2.34
C THR A 61 -2.22 -8.09 -1.72
N LEU A 62 -0.99 -8.62 -1.64
CA LEU A 62 -0.77 -9.96 -1.07
C LEU A 62 -1.36 -10.07 0.35
N GLY A 63 -1.03 -9.13 1.24
CA GLY A 63 -1.56 -9.11 2.60
C GLY A 63 -3.07 -8.96 2.62
N LYS A 64 -3.65 -8.07 1.80
CA LYS A 64 -5.11 -7.89 1.75
C LYS A 64 -5.82 -9.15 1.25
N ARG A 65 -5.27 -9.83 0.25
CA ARG A 65 -5.80 -11.08 -0.29
C ARG A 65 -5.84 -12.19 0.77
N LEU A 66 -4.79 -12.31 1.60
CA LEU A 66 -4.75 -13.29 2.70
C LEU A 66 -5.88 -13.08 3.73
N PHE A 67 -6.38 -11.85 3.88
CA PHE A 67 -7.43 -11.51 4.83
C PHE A 67 -8.82 -11.30 4.20
N ASP A 68 -9.01 -11.71 2.94
CA ASP A 68 -10.23 -11.50 2.14
C ASP A 68 -10.63 -10.02 2.05
N LEU A 69 -9.65 -9.16 1.77
CA LEU A 69 -9.86 -7.71 1.63
C LEU A 69 -9.62 -7.27 0.19
N GLU A 70 -10.54 -6.46 -0.31
CA GLU A 70 -10.42 -5.70 -1.55
C GLU A 70 -10.47 -4.20 -1.26
N MET A 71 -9.72 -3.44 -2.04
CA MET A 71 -9.73 -1.99 -2.02
C MET A 71 -10.85 -1.47 -2.91
N VAL A 72 -11.62 -0.52 -2.41
CA VAL A 72 -12.68 0.18 -3.15
C VAL A 72 -12.49 1.69 -3.06
N ARG A 73 -12.95 2.39 -4.09
CA ARG A 73 -13.06 3.85 -4.05
C ARG A 73 -14.20 4.23 -3.09
N PRO A 74 -14.00 5.21 -2.19
CA PRO A 74 -15.01 5.57 -1.20
C PRO A 74 -16.23 6.27 -1.79
N ASP A 75 -16.08 6.94 -2.93
CA ASP A 75 -17.16 7.75 -3.54
C ASP A 75 -18.27 6.89 -4.15
N ASP A 76 -17.93 5.82 -4.87
CA ASP A 76 -18.85 4.97 -5.64
C ASP A 76 -18.77 3.47 -5.31
N GLY A 77 -17.84 3.06 -4.44
CA GLY A 77 -17.55 1.65 -4.16
C GLY A 77 -16.87 0.92 -5.33
N GLY A 78 -16.50 1.64 -6.38
CA GLY A 78 -15.94 1.12 -7.61
C GLY A 78 -14.50 0.63 -7.48
N ARG A 79 -13.94 0.16 -8.61
CA ARG A 79 -12.54 -0.26 -8.67
C ARG A 79 -11.62 0.96 -8.49
N PRO A 80 -10.59 0.86 -7.63
CA PRO A 80 -9.58 1.91 -7.53
C PRO A 80 -8.74 1.91 -8.80
N ASP A 81 -8.70 3.04 -9.50
CA ASP A 81 -7.85 3.20 -10.68
C ASP A 81 -6.40 3.53 -10.29
N PHE A 82 -5.50 3.41 -11.27
CA PHE A 82 -4.08 3.69 -11.10
C PHE A 82 -3.83 5.11 -10.58
N LYS A 83 -4.52 6.11 -11.14
CA LYS A 83 -4.31 7.53 -10.80
C LYS A 83 -4.70 7.81 -9.36
N PHE A 84 -5.82 7.26 -8.91
CA PHE A 84 -6.29 7.33 -7.54
C PHE A 84 -5.26 6.71 -6.59
N LEU A 85 -4.79 5.50 -6.88
CA LEU A 85 -3.81 4.82 -6.04
C LEU A 85 -2.45 5.52 -6.03
N ALA A 86 -1.98 6.02 -7.17
CA ALA A 86 -0.72 6.76 -7.29
C ALA A 86 -0.76 8.06 -6.47
N THR A 87 -1.89 8.78 -6.53
CA THR A 87 -2.10 10.01 -5.75
C THR A 87 -2.02 9.72 -4.25
N TRP A 88 -2.74 8.70 -3.78
CA TRP A 88 -2.73 8.30 -2.37
C TRP A 88 -1.38 7.75 -1.90
N TRP A 89 -0.67 7.03 -2.77
CA TRP A 89 0.69 6.60 -2.49
C TRP A 89 1.64 7.78 -2.34
N GLY A 90 1.55 8.79 -3.22
CA GLY A 90 2.35 10.01 -3.14
C GLY A 90 2.08 10.82 -1.87
N ILE A 91 0.81 11.00 -1.50
CA ILE A 91 0.42 11.64 -0.22
C ILE A 91 1.02 10.86 0.96
N GLY A 92 0.93 9.53 0.93
CA GLY A 92 1.51 8.67 1.96
C GLY A 92 3.04 8.77 2.05
N LEU A 93 3.72 8.89 0.91
CA LEU A 93 5.17 9.07 0.84
C LEU A 93 5.59 10.42 1.45
N VAL A 94 4.92 11.51 1.06
CA VAL A 94 5.18 12.85 1.63
C VAL A 94 4.94 12.85 3.13
N ALA A 95 3.83 12.25 3.59
CA ALA A 95 3.53 12.11 5.01
C ALA A 95 4.60 11.29 5.76
N ALA A 96 5.14 10.23 5.14
CA ALA A 96 6.22 9.45 5.73
C ALA A 96 7.50 10.28 5.86
N ILE A 97 7.95 10.93 4.77
CA ILE A 97 9.17 11.76 4.75
C ILE A 97 9.09 12.86 5.82
N THR A 98 7.98 13.60 5.84
CA THR A 98 7.78 14.72 6.77
C THR A 98 7.67 14.26 8.24
N SER A 99 7.18 13.03 8.48
CA SER A 99 7.17 12.44 9.83
C SER A 99 8.59 12.10 10.33
N PHE A 100 9.55 11.88 9.44
CA PHE A 100 10.96 11.74 9.81
C PHE A 100 11.67 13.09 10.00
N SER A 101 11.13 14.18 9.45
CA SER A 101 11.74 15.51 9.48
C SER A 101 11.12 16.50 10.46
N GLY A 102 10.04 16.15 11.17
CA GLY A 102 9.31 17.10 12.03
C GLY A 102 8.57 16.49 13.23
N PRO A 103 8.17 17.33 14.22
CA PRO A 103 7.72 16.87 15.55
C PRO A 103 6.26 16.36 15.63
N LYS A 104 5.52 16.23 14.52
CA LYS A 104 4.10 15.79 14.55
C LYS A 104 3.80 14.67 13.56
N PRO A 105 3.08 13.60 13.95
CA PRO A 105 2.67 12.54 13.04
C PRO A 105 1.60 13.04 12.07
N ILE A 106 2.02 13.38 10.85
CA ILE A 106 1.17 13.93 9.78
C ILE A 106 0.11 12.94 9.32
N VAL A 107 0.34 11.63 9.50
CA VAL A 107 -0.60 10.57 9.11
C VAL A 107 -2.00 10.78 9.71
N GLY A 108 -2.08 11.18 10.99
CA GLY A 108 -3.36 11.43 11.66
C GLY A 108 -4.07 12.71 11.20
N GLU A 109 -3.31 13.68 10.70
CA GLU A 109 -3.85 14.92 10.12
C GLU A 109 -4.31 14.70 8.67
N VAL A 110 -3.53 13.98 7.87
CA VAL A 110 -3.89 13.55 6.51
C VAL A 110 -5.18 12.74 6.52
N MET A 111 -5.29 11.75 7.42
CA MET A 111 -6.52 10.94 7.53
C MET A 111 -7.75 11.76 7.93
N ARG A 112 -7.58 12.81 8.76
CA ARG A 112 -8.66 13.75 9.10
C ARG A 112 -9.00 14.69 7.95
N ARG A 113 -8.00 15.16 7.23
CA ARG A 113 -8.14 16.16 6.15
C ARG A 113 -8.70 15.55 4.88
N TYR A 114 -8.57 14.24 4.71
CA TYR A 114 -9.06 13.54 3.53
C TYR A 114 -10.00 12.36 3.85
N PRO A 115 -11.31 12.61 3.94
CA PRO A 115 -12.31 11.56 4.18
C PRO A 115 -12.40 10.53 3.04
N ARG A 116 -11.87 10.86 1.85
CA ARG A 116 -11.80 9.99 0.66
C ARG A 116 -10.62 9.01 0.67
N PHE A 117 -10.12 8.64 1.86
CA PHE A 117 -9.04 7.67 1.95
C PHE A 117 -9.48 6.30 1.40
N PRO A 118 -8.62 5.58 0.64
CA PRO A 118 -8.95 4.27 0.10
C PRO A 118 -9.40 3.30 1.20
N CYS A 119 -10.53 2.62 1.00
CA CYS A 119 -11.09 1.73 2.01
C CYS A 119 -10.91 0.26 1.60
N ALA A 120 -10.29 -0.52 2.49
CA ALA A 120 -10.22 -1.96 2.35
C ALA A 120 -11.47 -2.61 2.96
N VAL A 121 -12.33 -3.19 2.13
CA VAL A 121 -13.58 -3.87 2.52
C VAL A 121 -13.47 -5.37 2.27
N ARG A 122 -14.29 -6.17 2.95
CA ARG A 122 -14.29 -7.61 2.71
C ARG A 122 -14.92 -7.93 1.37
N THR A 123 -14.32 -8.86 0.63
CA THR A 123 -14.88 -9.32 -0.66
C THR A 123 -16.29 -9.87 -0.49
N ARG A 124 -16.53 -10.61 0.61
CA ARG A 124 -17.87 -11.12 0.95
C ARG A 124 -18.90 -10.00 1.10
N ASP A 125 -18.52 -8.88 1.72
CA ASP A 125 -19.43 -7.76 1.99
C ASP A 125 -19.80 -7.03 0.67
N ILE A 126 -18.86 -6.98 -0.29
CA ILE A 126 -19.13 -6.50 -1.65
C ILE A 126 -20.14 -7.41 -2.35
N LYS A 127 -19.91 -8.73 -2.33
CA LYS A 127 -20.79 -9.72 -2.98
C LYS A 127 -22.19 -9.75 -2.35
N SER A 128 -22.31 -9.62 -1.03
CA SER A 128 -23.62 -9.54 -0.38
C SER A 128 -24.38 -8.27 -0.75
N ARG A 129 -23.68 -7.14 -0.93
CA ARG A 129 -24.31 -5.89 -1.38
C ARG A 129 -24.76 -5.98 -2.83
N ALA A 130 -23.96 -6.57 -3.71
CA ALA A 130 -24.38 -6.83 -5.09
C ALA A 130 -25.67 -7.67 -5.13
N ARG A 131 -25.70 -8.76 -4.32
CA ARG A 131 -26.88 -9.65 -4.17
C ARG A 131 -28.12 -8.90 -3.73
N ALA A 132 -27.99 -8.08 -2.69
CA ALA A 132 -29.10 -7.29 -2.17
C ALA A 132 -29.63 -6.26 -3.19
N LEU A 133 -28.79 -5.85 -4.15
CA LEU A 133 -29.14 -4.90 -5.21
C LEU A 133 -29.58 -5.58 -6.52
N GLY A 134 -29.58 -6.91 -6.58
CA GLY A 134 -29.94 -7.66 -7.79
C GLY A 134 -28.95 -7.46 -8.96
N LEU A 135 -27.69 -7.16 -8.67
CA LEU A 135 -26.66 -6.84 -9.66
C LEU A 135 -25.80 -8.05 -10.07
N ASP A 136 -26.15 -9.24 -9.60
CA ASP A 136 -25.50 -10.52 -9.94
C ASP A 136 -26.27 -11.20 -11.06
N GLY A 137 -26.05 -10.69 -12.27
CA GLY A 137 -26.39 -11.34 -13.54
C GLY A 137 -25.15 -11.90 -14.21
#